data_AF-Q8AYT2-F1
#
_entry.id   AF-Q8AYT2-F1
#
_cell.length_a   1.000
_cell.length_b   1.000
_cell.length_c   1.000
_cell.angle_alpha   90.00
_cell.angle_beta   90.00
_cell.angle_gamma   90.00
#
_symmetry.space_group_name_H-M   'P 1'
#
loop_
_entity.id
_entity.type
_entity.pdbx_description
1 polymer ?
#
loop_
_entity_poly.entity_id
_entity_poly.type
_entity_poly.pdbx_seq_one_letter_code
_entity_poly.pdbx_strand_id
1 'polypeptide(L)'
;MAAALALLGRAAGLANGARQLFRGCGIGRAAEAGCCRAMSSAERPKRPLSAYFRFLRDNQPAFRQQNPELNSLELVKKLAGVWRELPASQKQVYEEARKTDWRKYEEQLAAYKAQLTPAQAAALKEERRKRLAKRRSFRIKRELTVLGKPKRPRSGFNIFVSENFQQSKGLSPTAKLKQLFETWQNLSSSQKQPYLQLAQDDKVRYQNEMKSWEAKMVELGREDLIRSREQRPKKKTDTAQEGSKASLRESLAKLKLKKSEE
;
A
#
# COMPACT_ATOMS: atom_id res chain seq x y z
N MET A 1 50.16 -23.44 0.22
CA MET A 1 50.00 -24.88 -0.03
C MET A 1 48.76 -25.39 0.68
N ALA A 2 48.10 -26.35 0.05
CA ALA A 2 46.74 -26.82 0.27
C ALA A 2 46.43 -27.35 1.68
N ALA A 3 45.13 -27.31 2.03
CA ALA A 3 44.34 -28.30 2.77
C ALA A 3 43.23 -27.57 3.55
N ALA A 4 41.98 -28.02 3.65
CA ALA A 4 41.24 -29.08 3.00
C ALA A 4 39.76 -28.83 3.38
N LEU A 5 38.89 -28.96 2.40
CA LEU A 5 37.44 -29.05 2.59
C LEU A 5 37.11 -30.32 3.40
N ALA A 6 36.43 -30.17 4.54
CA ALA A 6 35.86 -31.27 5.31
C ALA A 6 34.46 -30.85 5.79
N LEU A 7 33.43 -31.67 5.82
CA LEU A 7 33.10 -32.98 5.25
C LEU A 7 31.59 -33.08 5.52
N LEU A 8 30.78 -33.35 4.49
CA LEU A 8 29.36 -33.71 4.67
C LEU A 8 29.30 -35.14 5.21
N GLY A 9 29.18 -35.29 6.52
CA GLY A 9 28.94 -36.56 7.20
C GLY A 9 27.45 -36.77 7.51
N ARG A 10 26.79 -37.63 6.74
CA ARG A 10 25.52 -38.26 7.11
C ARG A 10 25.78 -39.29 8.22
N ALA A 11 25.01 -39.24 9.31
CA ALA A 11 24.86 -40.36 10.24
C ALA A 11 23.36 -40.58 10.51
N ALA A 12 22.92 -41.81 10.25
CA ALA A 12 21.63 -42.34 10.67
C ALA A 12 21.83 -43.05 12.03
N GLY A 13 20.89 -42.87 12.96
CA GLY A 13 20.85 -43.57 14.24
C GLY A 13 19.45 -43.50 14.84
N LEU A 14 18.90 -44.66 15.15
CA LEU A 14 17.54 -44.92 15.63
C LEU A 14 17.42 -44.87 17.16
N ALA A 15 16.19 -44.57 17.59
CA ALA A 15 15.47 -45.05 18.79
C ALA A 15 15.44 -44.24 20.11
N ASN A 16 14.20 -43.81 20.40
CA ASN A 16 13.42 -43.89 21.64
C ASN A 16 13.76 -43.05 22.89
N GLY A 17 12.76 -42.26 23.33
CA GLY A 17 12.71 -41.71 24.69
C GLY A 17 11.64 -40.64 24.94
N ALA A 18 10.48 -41.06 25.43
CA ALA A 18 9.51 -40.40 26.32
C ALA A 18 9.21 -38.87 26.23
N ARG A 19 7.93 -38.61 25.92
CA ARG A 19 7.02 -37.53 26.35
C ARG A 19 7.54 -36.54 27.41
N GLN A 20 7.55 -35.25 27.06
CA GLN A 20 7.10 -34.18 27.96
C GLN A 20 6.34 -33.10 27.18
N LEU A 21 5.22 -32.69 27.76
CA LEU A 21 4.25 -31.73 27.24
C LEU A 21 4.85 -30.32 27.25
N PHE A 22 5.04 -29.73 26.07
CA PHE A 22 5.13 -28.27 25.94
C PHE A 22 4.17 -27.79 24.86
N ARG A 23 3.20 -26.99 25.31
CA ARG A 23 2.38 -26.11 24.46
C ARG A 23 3.33 -25.25 23.63
N GLY A 24 3.42 -25.56 22.34
CA GLY A 24 4.22 -24.83 21.37
C GLY A 24 3.37 -24.48 20.16
N CYS A 25 3.32 -23.19 19.84
CA CYS A 25 2.63 -22.56 18.73
C CYS A 25 2.69 -23.41 17.44
N GLY A 26 1.51 -23.76 16.91
CA GLY A 26 1.39 -24.46 15.65
C GLY A 26 1.98 -23.64 14.50
N ILE A 27 3.11 -24.09 13.97
CA ILE A 27 3.53 -23.77 12.61
C ILE A 27 3.64 -25.11 11.91
N GLY A 28 2.48 -25.62 11.53
CA GLY A 28 2.39 -26.65 10.50
C GLY A 28 3.02 -26.13 9.21
N ARG A 29 3.61 -27.07 8.47
CA ARG A 29 4.04 -26.98 7.06
C ARG A 29 3.35 -25.83 6.30
N ALA A 30 4.06 -24.72 6.15
CA ALA A 30 3.78 -23.69 5.15
C ALA A 30 4.89 -23.73 4.09
N ALA A 31 5.06 -24.90 3.48
CA ALA A 31 5.59 -24.93 2.12
C ALA A 31 4.44 -24.47 1.22
N GLU A 32 4.70 -23.47 0.38
CA GLU A 32 3.75 -22.89 -0.58
C GLU A 32 2.62 -22.01 -0.03
N ALA A 33 2.95 -20.86 0.58
CA ALA A 33 2.25 -19.58 0.37
C ALA A 33 2.69 -18.56 1.43
N GLY A 34 3.22 -17.41 1.01
CA GLY A 34 3.37 -16.30 1.95
C GLY A 34 4.25 -15.14 1.53
N CYS A 35 3.78 -14.30 0.60
CA CYS A 35 3.80 -12.84 0.83
C CYS A 35 2.93 -12.07 -0.18
N CYS A 36 1.71 -11.75 0.30
CA CYS A 36 0.90 -10.56 0.00
C CYS A 36 0.23 -10.35 -1.38
N ARG A 37 -1.09 -10.62 -1.36
CA ARG A 37 -2.24 -9.79 -1.83
C ARG A 37 -2.65 -9.76 -3.32
N ALA A 38 -3.94 -10.15 -3.46
CA ALA A 38 -4.97 -9.79 -4.44
C ALA A 38 -4.98 -10.55 -5.78
N MET A 39 -6.15 -11.15 -6.05
CA MET A 39 -6.49 -12.08 -7.13
C MET A 39 -6.49 -11.49 -8.56
N SER A 40 -5.45 -10.76 -8.96
CA SER A 40 -5.28 -10.29 -10.35
C SER A 40 -3.91 -10.63 -10.95
N SER A 41 -3.01 -11.25 -10.17
CA SER A 41 -1.64 -11.56 -10.62
C SER A 41 -1.24 -13.02 -10.46
N ALA A 42 -2.20 -13.94 -10.26
CA ALA A 42 -1.90 -15.35 -10.02
C ALA A 42 -1.34 -16.03 -11.29
N GLU A 43 -1.89 -15.68 -12.46
CA GLU A 43 -1.54 -16.31 -13.74
C GLU A 43 -0.32 -15.69 -14.42
N ARG A 44 0.07 -14.46 -14.03
CA ARG A 44 1.22 -13.79 -14.64
C ARG A 44 2.52 -14.44 -14.16
N PRO A 45 3.38 -14.95 -15.05
CA PRO A 45 4.69 -15.47 -14.68
C PRO A 45 5.48 -14.43 -13.88
N LYS A 46 6.05 -14.85 -12.75
CA LYS A 46 6.90 -14.00 -11.89
C LYS A 46 8.34 -14.06 -12.39
N ARG A 47 9.05 -12.94 -12.27
CA ARG A 47 10.48 -12.90 -12.62
C ARG A 47 11.26 -13.89 -11.75
N PRO A 48 12.19 -14.66 -12.31
CA PRO A 48 12.98 -15.60 -11.55
C PRO A 48 13.95 -14.87 -10.62
N LEU A 49 14.38 -15.57 -9.57
CA LEU A 49 15.32 -15.03 -8.59
C LEU A 49 16.70 -14.79 -9.24
N SER A 50 17.34 -13.69 -8.84
CA SER A 50 18.75 -13.42 -9.15
C SER A 50 19.66 -14.46 -8.48
N ALA A 51 20.88 -14.64 -8.99
CA ALA A 51 21.88 -15.58 -8.47
C ALA A 51 22.08 -15.42 -6.96
N TYR A 52 22.26 -14.18 -6.48
CA TYR A 52 22.36 -13.89 -5.04
C TYR A 52 21.11 -14.27 -4.24
N PHE A 53 19.91 -13.99 -4.75
CA PHE A 53 18.67 -14.32 -4.02
C PHE A 53 18.39 -15.83 -4.02
N ARG A 54 18.89 -16.58 -5.00
CA ARG A 54 18.91 -18.06 -4.96
C ARG A 54 19.83 -18.56 -3.86
N PHE A 55 21.07 -18.06 -3.84
CA PHE A 55 22.02 -18.36 -2.79
C PHE A 55 21.44 -18.06 -1.39
N LEU A 56 20.79 -16.90 -1.22
CA LEU A 56 20.10 -16.56 0.02
C LEU A 56 19.01 -17.57 0.38
N ARG A 57 18.12 -17.92 -0.57
CA ARG A 57 17.04 -18.89 -0.33
C ARG A 57 17.60 -20.24 0.16
N ASP A 58 18.69 -20.70 -0.45
CA ASP A 58 19.24 -22.03 -0.19
C ASP A 58 20.05 -22.06 1.13
N ASN A 59 20.77 -20.98 1.46
CA ASN A 59 21.67 -20.93 2.62
C ASN A 59 21.03 -20.30 3.87
N GLN A 60 20.00 -19.46 3.74
CA GLN A 60 19.33 -18.84 4.87
C GLN A 60 18.81 -19.82 5.94
N PRO A 61 18.19 -20.98 5.63
CA PRO A 61 17.73 -21.90 6.67
C PRO A 61 18.90 -22.47 7.50
N ALA A 62 20.00 -22.87 6.85
CA ALA A 62 21.19 -23.38 7.55
C ALA A 62 21.81 -22.29 8.45
N PHE A 63 21.94 -21.07 7.94
CA PHE A 63 22.45 -19.94 8.71
C PHE A 63 21.55 -19.58 9.90
N ARG A 64 20.22 -19.69 9.75
CA ARG A 64 19.25 -19.46 10.83
C ARG A 64 19.35 -20.54 11.91
N GLN A 65 19.58 -21.79 11.55
CA GLN A 65 19.78 -22.88 12.52
C GLN A 65 21.08 -22.69 13.31
N GLN A 66 22.15 -22.21 12.66
CA GLN A 66 23.42 -21.90 13.32
C GLN A 66 23.38 -20.62 14.16
N ASN A 67 22.46 -19.70 13.85
CA ASN A 67 22.33 -18.41 14.51
C ASN A 67 20.86 -18.11 14.85
N PRO A 68 20.23 -18.86 15.77
CA PRO A 68 18.82 -18.69 16.09
C PRO A 68 18.52 -17.35 16.78
N GLU A 69 19.51 -16.80 17.50
CA GLU A 69 19.41 -15.53 18.23
C GLU A 69 19.46 -14.29 17.32
N LEU A 70 19.96 -14.42 16.09
CA LEU A 70 20.15 -13.27 15.21
C LEU A 70 18.84 -12.83 14.56
N ASN A 71 18.67 -11.51 14.49
CA ASN A 71 17.59 -10.93 13.72
C ASN A 71 17.77 -11.25 12.22
N SER A 72 16.67 -11.44 11.50
CA SER A 72 16.66 -11.79 10.07
C SER A 72 17.43 -10.77 9.21
N LEU A 73 17.42 -9.49 9.59
CA LEU A 73 18.19 -8.44 8.92
C LEU A 73 19.71 -8.64 9.07
N GLU A 74 20.16 -9.01 10.26
CA GLU A 74 21.58 -9.26 10.55
C GLU A 74 22.05 -10.55 9.87
N LEU A 75 21.19 -11.58 9.87
CA LEU A 75 21.42 -12.82 9.16
C LEU A 75 21.66 -12.59 7.66
N VAL A 76 20.78 -11.80 7.02
CA VAL A 76 20.93 -11.46 5.60
C VAL A 76 22.18 -10.60 5.35
N LYS A 77 22.55 -9.71 6.28
CA LYS A 77 23.82 -8.95 6.19
C LYS A 77 25.04 -9.87 6.23
N LYS A 78 25.07 -10.87 7.14
CA LYS A 78 26.13 -11.87 7.21
C LYS A 78 26.22 -12.68 5.91
N LEU A 79 25.09 -13.19 5.42
CA LEU A 79 25.02 -13.90 4.14
C LEU A 79 25.47 -13.04 2.94
N ALA A 80 25.19 -11.74 2.96
CA ALA A 80 25.69 -10.81 1.95
C ALA A 80 27.22 -10.64 1.98
N GLY A 81 27.85 -10.82 3.15
CA GLY A 81 29.30 -10.91 3.30
C GLY A 81 29.84 -12.21 2.69
N VAL A 82 29.28 -13.35 3.10
CA VAL A 82 29.66 -14.68 2.57
C VAL A 82 29.53 -14.74 1.04
N TRP A 83 28.46 -14.18 0.48
CA TRP A 83 28.31 -14.11 -0.98
C TRP A 83 29.41 -13.27 -1.65
N ARG A 84 29.88 -12.19 -1.02
CA ARG A 84 30.96 -11.36 -1.59
C ARG A 84 32.28 -12.15 -1.64
N GLU A 85 32.58 -12.89 -0.58
CA GLU A 85 33.79 -13.72 -0.45
C GLU A 85 33.74 -15.02 -1.27
N LEU A 86 32.55 -15.47 -1.66
CA LEU A 86 32.36 -16.71 -2.43
C LEU A 86 33.19 -16.70 -3.72
N PRO A 87 33.91 -17.78 -4.07
CA PRO A 87 34.70 -17.84 -5.29
C PRO A 87 33.83 -17.77 -6.54
N ALA A 88 34.41 -17.27 -7.64
CA ALA A 88 33.69 -17.07 -8.90
C ALA A 88 33.09 -18.38 -9.44
N SER A 89 33.77 -19.52 -9.26
CA SER A 89 33.28 -20.84 -9.68
C SER A 89 31.96 -21.22 -9.00
N GLN A 90 31.82 -20.98 -7.69
CA GLN A 90 30.59 -21.27 -6.97
C GLN A 90 29.49 -20.26 -7.29
N LYS A 91 29.84 -18.99 -7.53
CA LYS A 91 28.89 -17.98 -8.02
C LYS A 91 28.33 -18.33 -9.40
N GLN A 92 29.18 -18.86 -10.29
CA GLN A 92 28.81 -19.23 -11.66
C GLN A 92 27.68 -20.26 -11.69
N VAL A 93 27.68 -21.25 -10.80
CA VAL A 93 26.58 -22.23 -10.68
C VAL A 93 25.22 -21.55 -10.50
N TYR A 94 25.16 -20.53 -9.63
CA TYR A 94 23.92 -19.77 -9.40
C TYR A 94 23.58 -18.83 -10.57
N GLU A 95 24.57 -18.32 -11.30
CA GLU A 95 24.37 -17.50 -12.49
C GLU A 95 23.83 -18.31 -13.66
N GLU A 96 24.35 -19.52 -13.88
CA GLU A 96 23.84 -20.47 -14.87
C GLU A 96 22.41 -20.87 -14.55
N ALA A 97 22.12 -21.22 -13.30
CA ALA A 97 20.77 -21.51 -12.84
C ALA A 97 19.83 -20.29 -13.02
N ARG A 98 20.33 -19.06 -12.87
CA ARG A 98 19.55 -17.85 -13.18
C ARG A 98 19.28 -17.74 -14.68
N LYS A 99 20.27 -18.00 -15.54
CA LYS A 99 20.12 -17.92 -17.01
C LYS A 99 19.08 -18.93 -17.51
N THR A 100 19.13 -20.17 -17.02
CA THR A 100 18.18 -21.22 -17.41
C THR A 100 16.75 -20.86 -17.03
N ASP A 101 16.53 -20.41 -15.79
CA ASP A 101 15.20 -20.00 -15.34
C ASP A 101 14.72 -18.70 -15.99
N TRP A 102 15.64 -17.83 -16.42
CA TRP A 102 15.29 -16.66 -17.21
C TRP A 102 14.73 -17.04 -18.59
N ARG A 103 15.34 -18.02 -19.28
CA ARG A 103 14.81 -18.55 -20.54
C ARG A 103 13.41 -19.15 -20.37
N LYS A 104 13.21 -20.00 -19.35
CA LYS A 104 11.88 -20.56 -19.00
C LYS A 104 10.86 -19.46 -18.72
N TYR A 105 11.27 -18.41 -18.00
CA TYR A 105 10.42 -17.27 -17.70
C TYR A 105 9.99 -16.50 -18.95
N GLU A 106 10.90 -16.31 -19.91
CA GLU A 106 10.61 -15.63 -21.17
C GLU A 106 9.60 -16.42 -22.01
N GLU A 107 9.79 -17.74 -22.12
CA GLU A 107 8.85 -18.64 -22.79
C GLU A 107 7.46 -18.60 -22.13
N GLN A 108 7.39 -18.73 -20.81
CA GLN A 108 6.14 -18.64 -20.05
C GLN A 108 5.47 -17.27 -20.21
N LEU A 109 6.24 -16.19 -20.21
CA LEU A 109 5.71 -14.83 -20.35
C LEU A 109 5.20 -14.58 -21.78
N ALA A 110 5.86 -15.13 -22.80
CA ALA A 110 5.42 -15.06 -24.19
C ALA A 110 4.10 -15.83 -24.37
N ALA A 111 4.03 -17.06 -23.88
CA ALA A 111 2.81 -17.87 -23.89
C ALA A 111 1.66 -17.17 -23.16
N TYR A 112 1.93 -16.63 -21.95
CA TYR A 112 0.95 -15.85 -21.19
C TYR A 112 0.45 -14.65 -22.00
N LYS A 113 1.33 -13.82 -22.56
CA LYS A 113 0.92 -12.65 -23.36
C LYS A 113 0.10 -13.03 -24.59
N ALA A 114 0.42 -14.14 -25.24
CA ALA A 114 -0.32 -14.62 -26.41
C ALA A 114 -1.75 -15.08 -26.06
N GLN A 115 -1.96 -15.59 -24.83
CA GLN A 115 -3.28 -15.99 -24.34
C GLN A 115 -4.17 -14.81 -23.91
N LEU A 116 -3.60 -13.60 -23.74
CA LEU A 116 -4.36 -12.46 -23.23
C LEU A 116 -5.21 -11.80 -24.31
N THR A 117 -6.47 -11.54 -23.96
CA THR A 117 -7.31 -10.65 -24.76
C THR A 117 -6.86 -9.19 -24.62
N PRO A 118 -7.10 -8.33 -25.64
CA PRO A 118 -6.77 -6.91 -25.55
C PRO A 118 -7.41 -6.20 -24.34
N ALA A 119 -8.64 -6.59 -23.98
CA ALA A 119 -9.34 -6.05 -22.82
C ALA A 119 -8.65 -6.43 -21.49
N GLN A 120 -8.24 -7.69 -21.33
CA GLN A 120 -7.46 -8.14 -20.15
C GLN A 120 -6.10 -7.43 -20.07
N ALA A 121 -5.40 -7.27 -21.21
CA ALA A 121 -4.13 -6.55 -21.26
C ALA A 121 -4.29 -5.08 -20.83
N ALA A 122 -5.35 -4.40 -21.27
CA ALA A 122 -5.68 -3.04 -20.85
C ALA A 122 -6.00 -2.97 -19.34
N ALA A 123 -6.79 -3.91 -18.82
CA ALA A 123 -7.12 -3.99 -17.40
C ALA A 123 -5.86 -4.17 -16.52
N LEU A 124 -4.93 -5.04 -16.90
CA LEU A 124 -3.66 -5.23 -16.20
C LEU A 124 -2.76 -3.98 -16.25
N LYS A 125 -2.75 -3.25 -17.39
CA LYS A 125 -2.01 -1.99 -17.53
C LYS A 125 -2.58 -0.93 -16.58
N GLU A 126 -3.91 -0.84 -16.49
CA GLU A 126 -4.63 0.05 -15.58
C GLU A 126 -4.39 -0.30 -14.10
N GLU A 127 -4.45 -1.58 -13.74
CA GLU A 127 -4.14 -2.04 -12.39
C GLU A 127 -2.70 -1.67 -12.00
N ARG A 128 -1.73 -1.92 -12.91
CA ARG A 128 -0.33 -1.53 -12.71
C ARG A 128 -0.22 -0.01 -12.51
N ARG A 129 -0.89 0.81 -13.33
CA ARG A 129 -0.92 2.27 -13.20
C ARG A 129 -1.44 2.70 -11.83
N LYS A 130 -2.58 2.16 -11.39
CA LYS A 130 -3.18 2.44 -10.07
C LYS A 130 -2.24 2.05 -8.93
N ARG A 131 -1.59 0.88 -9.02
CA ARG A 131 -0.63 0.40 -8.01
C ARG A 131 0.60 1.30 -7.91
N LEU A 132 1.17 1.72 -9.04
CA LEU A 132 2.31 2.65 -9.06
C LEU A 132 1.91 4.04 -8.54
N ALA A 133 0.74 4.57 -8.94
CA ALA A 133 0.21 5.83 -8.44
C ALA A 133 0.02 5.80 -6.92
N LYS A 134 -0.53 4.70 -6.38
CA LYS A 134 -0.67 4.47 -4.93
C LYS A 134 0.69 4.42 -4.23
N ARG A 135 1.69 3.73 -4.78
CA ARG A 135 3.06 3.72 -4.22
C ARG A 135 3.69 5.12 -4.22
N ARG A 136 3.51 5.88 -5.32
CA ARG A 136 3.99 7.27 -5.43
C ARG A 136 3.32 8.17 -4.40
N SER A 137 2.00 8.05 -4.21
CA SER A 137 1.28 8.87 -3.22
C SER A 137 1.71 8.57 -1.79
N PHE A 138 1.99 7.30 -1.45
CA PHE A 138 2.57 6.96 -0.15
C PHE A 138 3.98 7.51 0.04
N ARG A 139 4.83 7.46 -0.99
CA ARG A 139 6.19 8.02 -0.92
C ARG A 139 6.15 9.52 -0.67
N ILE A 140 5.33 10.25 -1.45
CA ILE A 140 5.14 11.69 -1.30
C ILE A 140 4.56 12.00 0.09
N LYS A 141 3.55 11.25 0.56
CA LYS A 141 2.98 11.45 1.90
C LYS A 141 4.03 11.28 2.99
N ARG A 142 4.86 10.23 2.92
CA ARG A 142 5.94 9.98 3.90
C ARG A 142 6.96 11.11 3.89
N GLU A 143 7.39 11.56 2.71
CA GLU A 143 8.29 12.69 2.55
C GLU A 143 7.72 13.96 3.20
N LEU A 144 6.45 14.28 2.93
CA LEU A 144 5.77 15.42 3.55
C LEU A 144 5.65 15.28 5.08
N THR A 145 5.47 14.07 5.59
CA THR A 145 5.47 13.80 7.04
C THR A 145 6.85 14.01 7.65
N VAL A 146 7.92 13.55 6.99
CA VAL A 146 9.31 13.76 7.45
C VAL A 146 9.68 15.24 7.42
N LEU A 147 9.20 15.99 6.42
CA LEU A 147 9.36 17.45 6.33
C LEU A 147 8.45 18.22 7.30
N GLY A 148 7.68 17.54 8.15
CA GLY A 148 6.85 18.17 9.16
C GLY A 148 5.72 19.03 8.60
N LYS A 149 5.18 18.70 7.40
CA LYS A 149 4.13 19.50 6.78
C LYS A 149 2.90 19.63 7.71
N PRO A 150 2.43 20.86 8.00
CA PRO A 150 1.27 21.10 8.85
C PRO A 150 0.03 20.29 8.44
N LYS A 151 -0.65 19.73 9.43
CA LYS A 151 -1.92 19.02 9.20
C LYS A 151 -3.01 20.02 8.83
N ARG A 152 -3.89 19.60 7.91
CA ARG A 152 -5.05 20.39 7.46
C ARG A 152 -5.90 20.84 8.65
N PRO A 153 -6.57 22.00 8.53
CA PRO A 153 -7.39 22.51 9.61
C PRO A 153 -8.57 21.56 9.88
N ARG A 154 -8.90 21.37 11.15
CA ARG A 154 -10.01 20.53 11.60
C ARG A 154 -11.33 21.27 11.39
N SER A 155 -12.33 20.55 10.88
CA SER A 155 -13.71 21.03 10.87
C SER A 155 -14.33 20.95 12.27
N GLY A 156 -15.36 21.74 12.56
CA GLY A 156 -16.08 21.69 13.84
C GLY A 156 -16.59 20.29 14.14
N PHE A 157 -17.08 19.57 13.13
CA PHE A 157 -17.46 18.17 13.27
C PHE A 157 -16.27 17.26 13.62
N ASN A 158 -15.06 17.50 13.08
CA ASN A 158 -13.89 16.70 13.44
C ASN A 158 -13.48 16.92 14.91
N ILE A 159 -13.65 18.13 15.41
CA ILE A 159 -13.39 18.49 16.82
C ILE A 159 -14.42 17.79 17.71
N PHE A 160 -15.72 17.94 17.40
CA PHE A 160 -16.80 17.23 18.07
C PHE A 160 -16.58 15.72 18.12
N VAL A 161 -16.23 15.10 16.98
CA VAL A 161 -15.91 13.67 16.92
C VAL A 161 -14.71 13.36 17.81
N SER A 162 -13.63 14.15 17.80
CA SER A 162 -12.46 13.85 18.63
C SER A 162 -12.75 13.83 20.14
N GLU A 163 -13.71 14.62 20.60
CA GLU A 163 -14.14 14.67 22.01
C GLU A 163 -15.11 13.53 22.35
N ASN A 164 -16.09 13.28 21.47
CA ASN A 164 -17.20 12.37 21.74
C ASN A 164 -16.93 10.92 21.29
N PHE A 165 -15.88 10.66 20.51
CA PHE A 165 -15.61 9.33 19.96
C PHE A 165 -15.28 8.29 21.03
N GLN A 166 -14.53 8.67 22.07
CA GLN A 166 -14.22 7.77 23.19
C GLN A 166 -15.48 7.44 24.01
N GLN A 167 -16.37 8.42 24.19
CA GLN A 167 -17.59 8.31 24.99
C GLN A 167 -18.71 7.55 24.27
N SER A 168 -18.71 7.55 22.93
CA SER A 168 -19.73 6.85 22.13
C SER A 168 -19.69 5.31 22.35
N LYS A 169 -20.86 4.73 22.61
CA LYS A 169 -21.06 3.28 22.79
C LYS A 169 -21.29 2.61 21.44
N GLY A 170 -20.50 1.58 21.11
CA GLY A 170 -20.66 0.81 19.88
C GLY A 170 -19.54 -0.21 19.66
N LEU A 171 -19.86 -1.36 19.06
CA LEU A 171 -18.91 -2.47 18.87
C LEU A 171 -17.88 -2.21 17.76
N SER A 172 -18.16 -1.28 16.83
CA SER A 172 -17.28 -0.97 15.68
C SER A 172 -17.03 0.55 15.55
N PRO A 173 -15.77 0.98 15.27
CA PRO A 173 -15.44 2.37 14.97
C PRO A 173 -16.34 3.03 13.91
N THR A 174 -16.76 2.26 12.90
CA THR A 174 -17.63 2.74 11.82
C THR A 174 -19.04 3.02 12.33
N ALA A 175 -19.58 2.17 13.22
CA ALA A 175 -20.90 2.36 13.80
C ALA A 175 -20.92 3.59 14.72
N LYS A 176 -19.88 3.76 15.55
CA LYS A 176 -19.70 4.94 16.41
C LYS A 176 -19.69 6.23 15.60
N LEU A 177 -18.96 6.28 14.48
CA LEU A 177 -18.89 7.47 13.64
C LEU A 177 -20.24 7.82 13.00
N LYS A 178 -21.04 6.81 12.60
CA LYS A 178 -22.39 7.04 12.07
C LYS A 178 -23.30 7.67 13.13
N GLN A 179 -23.30 7.13 14.34
CA GLN A 179 -24.06 7.69 15.45
C GLN A 179 -23.63 9.13 15.78
N LEU A 180 -22.33 9.41 15.83
CA LEU A 180 -21.82 10.77 16.07
C LEU A 180 -22.20 11.74 14.95
N PHE A 181 -22.30 11.26 13.71
CA PHE A 181 -22.78 12.08 12.62
C PHE A 181 -24.27 12.42 12.78
N GLU A 182 -25.10 11.45 13.17
CA GLU A 182 -26.53 11.66 13.47
C GLU A 182 -26.72 12.63 14.64
N THR A 183 -25.98 12.45 15.73
CA THR A 183 -26.04 13.38 16.88
C THR A 183 -25.62 14.78 16.45
N TRP A 184 -24.52 14.91 15.71
CA TRP A 184 -24.08 16.21 15.18
C TRP A 184 -25.15 16.87 14.30
N GLN A 185 -25.84 16.14 13.42
CA GLN A 185 -26.91 16.72 12.61
C GLN A 185 -28.03 17.29 13.49
N ASN A 186 -28.43 16.54 14.51
CA ASN A 186 -29.52 16.90 15.42
C ASN A 186 -29.16 17.97 16.47
N LEU A 187 -27.88 18.30 16.67
CA LEU A 187 -27.48 19.41 17.54
C LEU A 187 -28.02 20.75 17.02
N SER A 188 -28.46 21.59 17.96
CA SER A 188 -28.91 22.94 17.65
C SER A 188 -27.76 23.84 17.16
N SER A 189 -28.11 24.96 16.53
CA SER A 189 -27.14 25.98 16.12
C SER A 189 -26.26 26.41 17.29
N SER A 190 -26.85 26.70 18.45
CA SER A 190 -26.13 27.15 19.65
C SER A 190 -25.17 26.11 20.18
N GLN A 191 -25.54 24.82 20.17
CA GLN A 191 -24.66 23.72 20.59
C GLN A 191 -23.49 23.51 19.62
N LYS A 192 -23.67 23.83 18.33
CA LYS A 192 -22.61 23.75 17.31
C LYS A 192 -21.64 24.94 17.38
N GLN A 193 -22.05 26.10 17.89
CA GLN A 193 -21.23 27.32 17.87
C GLN A 193 -19.83 27.15 18.48
N PRO A 194 -19.65 26.53 19.67
CA PRO A 194 -18.32 26.37 20.26
C PRO A 194 -17.37 25.60 19.34
N TYR A 195 -17.86 24.52 18.71
CA TYR A 195 -17.05 23.74 17.76
C TYR A 195 -16.75 24.49 16.47
N LEU A 196 -17.67 25.34 16.00
CA LEU A 196 -17.44 26.19 14.83
C LEU A 196 -16.38 27.25 15.12
N GLN A 197 -16.37 27.83 16.33
CA GLN A 197 -15.35 28.76 16.78
C GLN A 197 -13.98 28.08 16.88
N LEU A 198 -13.90 26.92 17.53
CA LEU A 198 -12.65 26.13 17.60
C LEU A 198 -12.13 25.75 16.21
N ALA A 199 -13.01 25.47 15.26
CA ALA A 199 -12.62 25.20 13.88
C ALA A 199 -12.08 26.45 13.17
N GLN A 200 -12.60 27.63 13.51
CA GLN A 200 -12.08 28.90 13.01
C GLN A 200 -10.68 29.19 13.57
N ASP A 201 -10.47 28.94 14.87
CA ASP A 201 -9.16 29.07 15.51
C ASP A 201 -8.13 28.09 14.91
N ASP A 202 -8.55 26.84 14.64
CA ASP A 202 -7.68 25.84 14.01
C ASP A 202 -7.31 26.21 12.55
N LYS A 203 -8.16 26.97 11.84
CA LYS A 203 -7.79 27.57 10.54
C LYS A 203 -6.69 28.61 10.70
N VAL A 204 -6.76 29.46 11.73
CA VAL A 204 -5.72 30.47 12.01
C VAL A 204 -4.41 29.78 12.35
N ARG A 205 -4.44 28.77 13.23
CA ARG A 205 -3.28 27.90 13.53
C ARG A 205 -2.67 27.34 12.24
N TYR A 206 -3.47 26.70 11.40
CA TYR A 206 -2.99 26.12 10.13
C TYR A 206 -2.37 27.17 9.21
N GLN A 207 -2.95 28.37 9.10
CA GLN A 207 -2.41 29.43 8.27
C GLN A 207 -1.03 29.88 8.76
N ASN A 208 -0.85 30.07 10.06
CA ASN A 208 0.42 30.48 10.66
C ASN A 208 1.49 29.40 10.52
N GLU A 209 1.15 28.14 10.82
CA GLU A 209 2.05 27.01 10.62
C GLU A 209 2.44 26.84 9.15
N MET A 210 1.49 26.99 8.22
CA MET A 210 1.79 26.87 6.79
C MET A 210 2.69 27.98 6.28
N LYS A 211 2.50 29.23 6.72
CA LYS A 211 3.39 30.34 6.34
C LYS A 211 4.83 30.04 6.77
N SER A 212 5.00 29.63 8.03
CA SER A 212 6.30 29.27 8.59
C SER A 212 6.93 28.07 7.88
N TRP A 213 6.12 27.05 7.57
CA TRP A 213 6.57 25.86 6.84
C TRP A 213 6.94 26.17 5.39
N GLU A 214 6.16 26.98 4.68
CA GLU A 214 6.44 27.39 3.30
C GLU A 214 7.75 28.21 3.24
N ALA A 215 7.97 29.13 4.18
CA ALA A 215 9.24 29.85 4.29
C ALA A 215 10.43 28.89 4.50
N LYS A 216 10.29 27.90 5.38
CA LYS A 216 11.31 26.85 5.58
C LYS A 216 11.55 26.03 4.31
N MET A 217 10.53 25.76 3.50
CA MET A 217 10.70 25.02 2.24
C MET A 217 11.45 25.84 1.18
N VAL A 218 11.23 27.17 1.13
CA VAL A 218 12.03 28.07 0.27
C VAL A 218 13.50 28.03 0.68
N GLU A 219 13.78 28.15 1.98
CA GLU A 219 15.16 28.11 2.51
C GLU A 219 15.87 26.79 2.18
N LEU A 220 15.15 25.67 2.18
CA LEU A 220 15.66 24.36 1.80
C LEU A 220 15.71 24.12 0.27
N GLY A 221 15.35 25.11 -0.56
CA GLY A 221 15.32 25.00 -2.03
C GLY A 221 14.21 24.07 -2.56
N ARG A 222 13.19 23.78 -1.75
CA ARG A 222 12.07 22.87 -2.06
C ARG A 222 10.80 23.64 -2.42
N GLU A 223 10.94 24.60 -3.33
CA GLU A 223 9.83 25.45 -3.78
C GLU A 223 8.71 24.66 -4.48
N ASP A 224 9.03 23.47 -5.00
CA ASP A 224 8.08 22.51 -5.58
C ASP A 224 6.94 22.12 -4.62
N LEU A 225 7.14 22.30 -3.32
CA LEU A 225 6.20 21.91 -2.28
C LEU A 225 5.29 23.05 -1.78
N ILE A 226 5.56 24.28 -2.22
CA ILE A 226 4.80 25.48 -1.86
C ILE A 226 3.45 25.46 -2.57
N ARG A 227 2.39 25.88 -1.89
CA ARG A 227 1.08 25.99 -2.54
C ARG A 227 1.13 27.06 -3.62
N SER A 228 0.82 26.71 -4.86
CA SER A 228 0.57 27.70 -5.91
C SER A 228 -0.55 28.63 -5.43
N ARG A 229 -0.25 29.94 -5.32
CA ARG A 229 -1.18 30.97 -4.80
C ARG A 229 -2.38 31.20 -5.71
N GLU A 230 -2.36 30.66 -6.93
CA GLU A 230 -3.50 30.55 -7.81
C GLU A 230 -4.55 29.63 -7.17
N GLN A 231 -5.47 30.26 -6.43
CA GLN A 231 -6.76 29.68 -6.18
C GLN A 231 -7.30 29.25 -7.54
N ARG A 232 -7.37 27.94 -7.80
CA ARG A 232 -8.12 27.43 -8.95
C ARG A 232 -9.49 28.11 -8.87
N PRO A 233 -9.94 28.85 -9.89
CA PRO A 233 -11.30 29.39 -9.87
C PRO A 233 -12.22 28.21 -9.58
N LYS A 234 -13.06 28.34 -8.54
CA LYS A 234 -14.12 27.37 -8.29
C LYS A 234 -14.84 27.24 -9.62
N LYS A 235 -14.72 26.09 -10.29
CA LYS A 235 -15.43 25.81 -11.53
C LYS A 235 -16.89 26.02 -11.18
N LYS A 236 -17.48 27.13 -11.63
CA LYS A 236 -18.93 27.32 -11.57
C LYS A 236 -19.49 26.10 -12.30
N THR A 237 -20.13 25.22 -11.56
CA THR A 237 -20.98 24.21 -12.19
C THR A 237 -22.04 25.03 -12.92
N ASP A 238 -21.98 25.03 -14.25
CA ASP A 238 -22.96 25.71 -15.08
C ASP A 238 -24.35 25.17 -14.75
N THR A 239 -25.10 25.92 -13.94
CA THR A 239 -26.56 25.88 -13.82
C THR A 239 -27.20 26.44 -15.10
N ALA A 240 -26.76 25.94 -16.27
CA ALA A 240 -27.29 26.29 -17.58
C ALA A 240 -27.88 25.07 -18.32
N GLN A 241 -27.77 23.85 -17.75
CA GLN A 241 -28.35 22.63 -18.34
C GLN A 241 -29.70 22.19 -17.74
N GLU A 242 -30.22 22.86 -16.72
CA GLU A 242 -31.56 22.53 -16.19
C GLU A 242 -32.69 23.08 -17.05
N GLY A 243 -32.50 24.25 -17.70
CA GLY A 243 -33.49 24.83 -18.61
C GLY A 243 -33.74 23.99 -19.88
N SER A 244 -32.69 23.41 -20.48
CA SER A 244 -32.86 22.60 -21.70
C SER A 244 -33.45 21.22 -21.40
N LYS A 245 -33.15 20.62 -20.24
CA LYS A 245 -33.75 19.35 -19.80
C LYS A 245 -35.22 19.49 -19.41
N ALA A 246 -35.64 20.64 -18.87
CA ALA A 246 -37.05 20.93 -18.62
C ALA A 246 -37.83 21.08 -19.93
N SER A 247 -37.30 21.83 -20.90
CA SER A 247 -37.91 22.02 -22.23
C SER A 247 -37.99 20.71 -23.05
N LEU A 248 -36.97 19.84 -22.97
CA LEU A 248 -36.99 18.52 -23.59
C LEU A 248 -37.97 17.55 -22.91
N ARG A 249 -38.19 17.66 -21.59
CA ARG A 249 -39.18 16.85 -20.88
C ARG A 249 -40.61 17.29 -21.18
N GLU A 250 -40.84 18.58 -21.33
CA GLU A 250 -42.16 19.13 -21.66
C GLU A 250 -42.57 18.80 -23.11
N SER A 251 -41.64 18.85 -24.05
CA SER A 251 -41.90 18.45 -25.45
C SER A 251 -42.13 16.94 -25.60
N LEU A 252 -41.41 16.09 -24.85
CA LEU A 252 -41.66 14.64 -24.80
C LEU A 252 -43.01 14.29 -24.14
N ALA A 253 -43.48 15.06 -23.16
CA ALA A 253 -44.79 14.87 -22.55
C ALA A 253 -45.93 15.22 -23.51
N LYS A 254 -45.80 16.33 -24.26
CA LYS A 254 -46.78 16.75 -25.28
C LYS A 254 -46.87 15.76 -26.45
N LEU A 255 -45.74 15.18 -26.86
CA LEU A 255 -45.71 14.12 -27.89
C LEU A 255 -46.33 12.79 -27.43
N LYS A 256 -46.26 12.46 -26.14
CA LYS A 256 -46.88 11.25 -25.59
C LYS A 256 -48.39 11.37 -25.45
N LEU A 257 -48.91 12.55 -25.09
CA LEU A 257 -50.36 12.82 -25.04
C LEU A 257 -50.99 12.82 -26.44
N LYS A 258 -50.28 13.35 -27.44
CA LYS A 258 -50.77 13.35 -28.83
C LYS A 258 -50.81 11.97 -29.49
N LYS A 259 -50.11 10.99 -28.93
CA LYS A 259 -50.05 9.60 -29.43
C LYS A 259 -51.04 8.67 -28.70
N SER A 260 -51.80 9.20 -27.74
CA SER A 260 -52.86 8.46 -27.02
C SER A 260 -54.27 8.89 -27.43
N GLU A 261 -54.40 9.84 -28.37
CA GLU A 261 -55.68 10.35 -28.90
C GLU A 261 -55.92 9.98 -30.38
N GLU A 262 -55.00 9.24 -31.01
CA GLU A 262 -55.18 8.51 -32.28
C GLU A 262 -55.27 7.01 -32.00
#